data_AF-A0A843JGR6-F1
#
_entry.id   AF-A0A843JGR6-F1
#
_cell.length_a   1.000
_cell.length_b   1.000
_cell.length_c   1.000
_cell.angle_alpha   90.00
_cell.angle_beta   90.00
_cell.angle_gamma   90.00
#
_symmetry.space_group_name_H-M   'P 1'
#
loop_
_entity.id
_entity.type
_entity.pdbx_description
1 polymer ?
#
loop_
_entity_poly.entity_id
_entity_poly.type
_entity_poly.pdbx_seq_one_letter_code
_entity_poly.pdbx_strand_id
1 'polypeptide(L)'
;IEKIINAALDTGADAIHPGYGFLAENPELGRQCEKNGIKLIGPKGEHIEKMGDKITSKQIMKDAGVPVIEGTPDGITDVEEAKEIAEAIGYPVIIKASAGGGGIGMRAVYEEDELVRALEATQSVALKNFGDATVFIEKYLEKPRHIEFQVLADEHGNTIHVGDRECSIQRRHQKLLEESPSPIMTEELRERMGESAVKAAESIGYNSAGTVEFLYENGEYYFLEMNTRIQVEHPITEIVTNTDLIKEQIKIAYGEELEYSQKDIQISGHAIECRINAENPLADFAPNPGKITGYRSPGGPGVRLDSGVYMNYTIPTFYDSMISKLITSGRTRNDAVNRMKRALSEYIILGVKTTIPFHKAILRNESFLAGDLHTHFVDEHKKWIDAEMEKVTEEDLEMLNRMKSTFMPGKKIAAISASVGTYFNAAQAQQLKKQK
;
A
#
# COMPACT_ATOMS: atom_id res chain seq x y z
N ILE A 1 25.03 0.50 5.26
CA ILE A 1 25.30 1.88 4.80
C ILE A 1 26.75 2.01 4.33
N GLU A 2 27.74 1.83 5.20
CA GLU A 2 29.18 1.94 4.84
C GLU A 2 29.55 1.21 3.54
N LYS A 3 29.18 -0.06 3.38
CA LYS A 3 29.45 -0.83 2.15
C LYS A 3 28.86 -0.20 0.87
N ILE A 4 27.71 0.46 0.96
CA ILE A 4 27.05 1.12 -0.18
C ILE A 4 27.79 2.41 -0.54
N ILE A 5 28.17 3.19 0.48
CA ILE A 5 28.94 4.43 0.29
C ILE A 5 30.31 4.12 -0.32
N ASN A 6 31.02 3.11 0.20
CA ASN A 6 32.30 2.69 -0.36
C ASN A 6 32.15 2.26 -1.82
N ALA A 7 31.09 1.51 -2.17
CA ALA A 7 30.84 1.14 -3.56
C ALA A 7 30.57 2.35 -4.47
N ALA A 8 29.86 3.37 -3.99
CA ALA A 8 29.63 4.61 -4.74
C ALA A 8 30.95 5.39 -4.95
N LEU A 9 31.79 5.47 -3.93
CA LEU A 9 33.11 6.10 -4.03
C LEU A 9 34.04 5.34 -4.99
N ASP A 10 34.11 4.01 -4.87
CA ASP A 10 34.96 3.16 -5.71
C ASP A 10 34.58 3.21 -7.19
N THR A 11 33.29 3.40 -7.48
CA THR A 11 32.76 3.48 -8.86
C THR A 11 32.75 4.90 -9.43
N GLY A 12 32.93 5.93 -8.58
CA GLY A 12 32.81 7.33 -8.96
C GLY A 12 31.36 7.77 -9.23
N ALA A 13 30.38 7.13 -8.57
CA ALA A 13 28.98 7.50 -8.73
C ALA A 13 28.67 8.85 -8.06
N ASP A 14 28.04 9.76 -8.80
CA ASP A 14 27.65 11.08 -8.29
C ASP A 14 26.43 11.05 -7.37
N ALA A 15 25.59 10.02 -7.48
CA ALA A 15 24.32 9.94 -6.77
C ALA A 15 23.91 8.51 -6.42
N ILE A 16 23.09 8.38 -5.37
CA ILE A 16 22.45 7.13 -4.94
C ILE A 16 20.93 7.30 -4.95
N HIS A 17 20.24 6.43 -5.69
CA HIS A 17 18.79 6.28 -5.58
C HIS A 17 18.45 5.11 -4.65
N PRO A 18 17.84 5.35 -3.47
CA PRO A 18 17.58 4.26 -2.52
C PRO A 18 16.35 3.42 -2.88
N GLY A 19 15.50 3.91 -3.79
CA GLY A 19 14.27 3.22 -4.20
C GLY A 19 13.23 3.30 -3.08
N TYR A 20 12.67 2.15 -2.72
CA TYR A 20 11.74 2.01 -1.59
C TYR A 20 12.17 0.85 -0.68
N GLY A 21 11.73 0.88 0.58
CA GLY A 21 12.17 -0.07 1.60
C GLY A 21 13.68 0.04 1.90
N PHE A 22 14.24 -1.00 2.52
CA PHE A 22 15.65 -1.08 2.90
C PHE A 22 16.18 0.16 3.67
N LEU A 23 16.86 1.07 2.98
CA LEU A 23 17.49 2.27 3.55
C LEU A 23 16.87 3.57 3.04
N ALA A 24 15.79 3.50 2.25
CA ALA A 24 15.17 4.68 1.63
C ALA A 24 14.63 5.68 2.66
N GLU A 25 14.18 5.21 3.81
CA GLU A 25 13.72 6.04 4.93
C GLU A 25 14.70 5.99 6.11
N ASN A 26 15.98 5.73 5.84
CA ASN A 26 17.02 5.75 6.86
C ASN A 26 17.78 7.08 6.81
N PRO A 27 17.65 7.97 7.82
CA PRO A 27 18.25 9.30 7.78
C PRO A 27 19.79 9.26 7.74
N GLU A 28 20.41 8.19 8.25
CA GLU A 28 21.86 8.02 8.23
C GLU A 28 22.40 7.79 6.82
N LEU A 29 21.62 7.21 5.90
CA LEU A 29 22.05 7.11 4.50
C LEU A 29 22.23 8.51 3.89
N GLY A 30 21.27 9.41 4.11
CA GLY A 30 21.36 10.80 3.64
C GLY A 30 22.55 11.54 4.24
N ARG A 31 22.75 11.44 5.56
CA ARG A 31 23.91 12.05 6.24
C ARG A 31 25.25 11.55 5.70
N GLN A 32 25.36 10.25 5.40
CA GLN A 32 26.58 9.68 4.83
C GLN A 32 26.77 10.08 3.36
N CYS A 33 25.71 10.18 2.56
CA CYS A 33 25.80 10.71 1.20
C CYS A 33 26.35 12.15 1.20
N GLU A 34 25.77 13.04 2.01
CA GLU A 34 26.21 14.43 2.16
C GLU A 34 27.69 14.53 2.59
N LYS A 35 28.09 13.77 3.62
CA LYS A 35 29.47 13.75 4.13
C LYS A 35 30.50 13.35 3.08
N ASN A 36 30.11 12.50 2.12
CA ASN A 36 31.01 11.95 1.11
C ASN A 36 30.83 12.63 -0.27
N GLY A 37 30.06 13.72 -0.36
CA GLY A 37 29.85 14.45 -1.62
C GLY A 37 29.03 13.68 -2.65
N ILE A 38 28.20 12.72 -2.22
CA ILE A 38 27.31 11.93 -3.07
C ILE A 38 25.89 12.52 -2.93
N LYS A 39 25.19 12.77 -4.03
CA LYS A 39 23.81 13.23 -3.99
C LYS A 39 22.86 12.08 -3.62
N LEU A 40 22.03 12.24 -2.61
CA LEU A 40 20.90 11.33 -2.39
C LEU A 40 19.75 11.75 -3.33
N ILE A 41 19.26 10.81 -4.15
CA ILE A 41 18.03 10.99 -4.92
C ILE A 41 16.85 10.66 -4.00
N GLY A 42 16.50 11.64 -3.17
CA GLY A 42 15.51 11.52 -2.09
C GLY A 42 15.55 12.76 -1.19
N PRO A 43 14.71 12.80 -0.16
CA PRO A 43 14.70 13.91 0.79
C PRO A 43 15.97 13.92 1.66
N LYS A 44 16.28 15.07 2.26
CA LYS A 44 17.37 15.20 3.24
C LYS A 44 17.14 14.31 4.47
N GLY A 45 18.24 13.88 5.11
CA GLY A 45 18.17 13.03 6.31
C GLY A 45 17.35 13.64 7.45
N GLU A 46 17.38 14.97 7.61
CA GLU A 46 16.55 15.69 8.60
C GLU A 46 15.05 15.54 8.33
N HIS A 47 14.63 15.57 7.06
CA HIS A 47 13.21 15.44 6.69
C HIS A 47 12.70 14.01 6.97
N ILE A 48 13.53 13.01 6.67
CA ILE A 48 13.27 11.60 6.98
C ILE A 48 13.11 11.40 8.50
N GLU A 49 13.98 12.02 9.30
CA GLU A 49 13.94 11.90 10.76
C GLU A 49 12.68 12.55 11.35
N LYS A 50 12.31 13.75 10.90
CA LYS A 50 11.10 14.46 11.33
C LYS A 50 9.82 13.66 11.06
N MET A 51 9.75 12.96 9.91
CA MET A 51 8.56 12.19 9.53
C MET A 51 8.59 10.73 9.99
N GLY A 52 9.76 10.21 10.37
CA GLY A 52 9.88 8.84 10.91
C GLY A 52 9.33 8.68 12.32
N ASP A 53 9.23 9.78 13.09
CA ASP A 53 8.64 9.78 14.43
C ASP A 53 7.15 10.15 14.38
N LYS A 54 6.28 9.22 14.82
CA LYS A 54 4.82 9.38 14.71
C LYS A 54 4.25 10.50 15.58
N ILE A 55 4.86 10.79 16.72
CA ILE A 55 4.39 11.84 17.63
C ILE A 55 4.76 13.20 17.05
N THR A 56 6.03 13.33 16.65
CA THR A 56 6.60 14.54 16.06
C THR A 56 5.90 14.87 14.74
N SER A 57 5.72 13.90 13.85
CA SER A 57 5.00 14.12 12.58
C SER A 57 3.57 14.57 12.79
N LYS A 58 2.79 13.92 13.68
CA LYS A 58 1.42 14.36 14.02
C LYS A 58 1.40 15.79 14.57
N GLN A 59 2.34 16.15 15.43
CA GLN A 59 2.41 17.51 15.98
C GLN A 59 2.72 18.55 14.89
N ILE A 60 3.70 18.27 14.02
CA ILE A 60 4.02 19.15 12.88
C ILE A 60 2.79 19.31 11.96
N MET A 61 2.09 18.22 11.65
CA MET A 61 0.89 18.25 10.81
C MET A 61 -0.22 19.10 11.45
N LYS A 62 -0.44 18.94 12.75
CA LYS A 62 -1.41 19.75 13.51
C LYS A 62 -1.05 21.23 13.46
N ASP A 63 0.22 21.58 13.67
CA ASP A 63 0.71 22.96 13.62
C ASP A 63 0.62 23.55 12.20
N ALA A 64 0.74 22.71 11.16
CA ALA A 64 0.54 23.07 9.77
C ALA A 64 -0.95 23.17 9.35
N GLY A 65 -1.88 22.89 10.26
CA GLY A 65 -3.33 22.90 9.99
C GLY A 65 -3.81 21.72 9.14
N VAL A 66 -3.01 20.65 9.03
CA VAL A 66 -3.41 19.40 8.39
C VAL A 66 -4.23 18.59 9.40
N PRO A 67 -5.43 18.12 9.06
CA PRO A 67 -6.24 17.31 9.97
C PRO A 67 -5.47 16.07 10.43
N VAL A 68 -5.44 15.81 11.74
CA VAL A 68 -4.85 14.61 12.35
C VAL A 68 -5.92 13.90 13.17
N ILE A 69 -5.79 12.58 13.34
CA ILE A 69 -6.70 11.83 14.23
C ILE A 69 -6.61 12.44 15.62
N GLU A 70 -7.75 12.92 16.11
CA GLU A 70 -7.86 13.43 17.47
C GLU A 70 -7.65 12.30 18.47
N GLY A 71 -6.92 12.62 19.53
CA GLY A 71 -6.62 11.67 20.58
C GLY A 71 -5.87 12.32 21.73
N THR A 72 -5.56 11.51 22.74
CA THR A 72 -4.90 12.01 23.94
C THR A 72 -3.42 12.25 23.69
N PRO A 73 -2.89 13.42 24.09
CA PRO A 73 -1.46 13.71 23.96
C PRO A 73 -0.64 12.81 24.89
N ASP A 74 -1.20 12.51 26.06
CA ASP A 74 -0.60 11.69 27.11
C ASP A 74 -1.50 10.49 27.44
N GLY A 75 -0.95 9.56 28.21
CA GLY A 75 -1.69 8.41 28.70
C GLY A 75 -2.79 8.81 29.68
N ILE A 76 -3.95 8.19 29.53
CA ILE A 76 -5.11 8.42 30.40
C ILE A 76 -4.91 7.68 31.71
N THR A 77 -5.04 8.41 32.82
CA THR A 77 -4.91 7.85 34.16
C THR A 77 -6.18 7.97 35.00
N ASP A 78 -7.13 8.80 34.59
CA ASP A 78 -8.40 9.03 35.26
C ASP A 78 -9.62 8.73 34.37
N VAL A 79 -10.69 8.21 34.98
CA VAL A 79 -11.91 7.81 34.27
C VAL A 79 -12.76 9.01 33.87
N GLU A 80 -12.79 10.07 34.67
CA GLU A 80 -13.55 11.28 34.31
C GLU A 80 -12.85 12.05 33.19
N GLU A 81 -11.51 12.14 33.25
CA GLU A 81 -10.70 12.62 32.12
C GLU A 81 -11.00 11.84 30.84
N ALA A 82 -11.07 10.51 30.90
CA ALA A 82 -11.39 9.66 29.76
C ALA A 82 -12.75 10.01 29.12
N LYS A 83 -13.76 10.30 29.95
CA LYS A 83 -15.11 10.67 29.48
C LYS A 83 -15.12 12.01 28.79
N GLU A 84 -14.52 13.04 29.40
CA GLU A 84 -14.44 14.38 28.82
C GLU A 84 -13.76 14.36 27.44
N ILE A 85 -12.67 13.58 27.33
CA ILE A 85 -11.94 13.40 26.07
C ILE A 85 -12.78 12.67 25.03
N ALA A 86 -13.42 11.56 25.40
CA ALA A 86 -14.23 10.78 24.47
C ALA A 86 -15.46 11.58 23.98
N GLU A 87 -16.05 12.42 24.84
CA GLU A 87 -17.12 13.34 24.46
C GLU A 87 -16.61 14.43 23.50
N ALA A 88 -15.43 15.00 23.76
CA ALA A 88 -14.83 16.03 22.90
C ALA A 88 -14.48 15.49 21.49
N ILE A 89 -13.92 14.28 21.40
CA ILE A 89 -13.62 13.59 20.14
C ILE A 89 -14.91 13.13 19.43
N GLY A 90 -15.93 12.79 20.21
CA GLY A 90 -17.16 12.18 19.78
C GLY A 90 -17.01 10.69 19.45
N TYR A 91 -17.97 9.89 19.91
CA TYR A 91 -18.01 8.45 19.64
C TYR A 91 -18.25 8.12 18.14
N PRO A 92 -17.82 6.92 17.66
CA PRO A 92 -17.03 5.94 18.39
C PRO A 92 -15.57 6.38 18.58
N VAL A 93 -14.97 5.92 19.67
CA VAL A 93 -13.55 6.11 19.99
C VAL A 93 -12.86 4.77 20.18
N ILE A 94 -11.53 4.74 20.11
CA ILE A 94 -10.72 3.54 20.34
C ILE A 94 -9.74 3.78 21.46
N ILE A 95 -9.73 2.87 22.43
CA ILE A 95 -8.75 2.84 23.50
C ILE A 95 -7.58 1.96 23.03
N LYS A 96 -6.35 2.49 23.05
CA LYS A 96 -5.13 1.79 22.60
C LYS A 96 -4.09 1.77 23.71
N ALA A 97 -3.45 0.62 23.91
CA ALA A 97 -2.29 0.51 24.81
C ALA A 97 -1.04 1.20 24.22
N SER A 98 -0.27 1.87 25.08
CA SER A 98 0.99 2.56 24.71
C SER A 98 1.97 1.68 23.95
N ALA A 99 2.13 0.44 24.39
CA ALA A 99 3.05 -0.55 23.82
C ALA A 99 2.35 -1.59 22.91
N GLY A 100 1.09 -1.36 22.53
CA GLY A 100 0.28 -2.32 21.77
C GLY A 100 0.59 -2.32 20.26
N GLY A 101 0.93 -3.50 19.72
CA GLY A 101 1.08 -3.73 18.28
C GLY A 101 0.21 -4.89 17.78
N GLY A 102 -0.23 -4.85 16.51
CA GLY A 102 -0.95 -5.96 15.87
C GLY A 102 -2.37 -6.21 16.39
N GLY A 103 -3.07 -5.17 16.88
CA GLY A 103 -4.45 -5.24 17.38
C GLY A 103 -4.59 -5.77 18.81
N ILE A 104 -3.48 -6.11 19.49
CA ILE A 104 -3.49 -6.52 20.90
C ILE A 104 -3.51 -5.25 21.77
N GLY A 105 -4.47 -5.17 22.69
CA GLY A 105 -4.62 -4.02 23.58
C GLY A 105 -5.31 -2.83 22.91
N MET A 106 -6.26 -3.08 22.01
CA MET A 106 -7.10 -2.05 21.43
C MET A 106 -8.58 -2.41 21.58
N ARG A 107 -9.44 -1.42 21.87
CA ARG A 107 -10.89 -1.65 22.01
C ARG A 107 -11.68 -0.44 21.55
N ALA A 108 -12.58 -0.66 20.58
CA ALA A 108 -13.55 0.34 20.17
C ALA A 108 -14.64 0.50 21.26
N VAL A 109 -15.12 1.73 21.41
CA VAL A 109 -16.15 2.16 22.35
C VAL A 109 -17.13 2.98 21.55
N TYR A 110 -18.40 2.56 21.53
CA TYR A 110 -19.43 3.19 20.69
C TYR A 110 -20.30 4.18 21.46
N GLU A 111 -20.35 4.04 22.77
CA GLU A 111 -21.16 4.85 23.67
C GLU A 111 -20.49 4.98 25.05
N GLU A 112 -20.88 6.00 25.81
CA GLU A 112 -20.23 6.37 27.07
C GLU A 112 -20.28 5.28 28.15
N ASP A 113 -21.36 4.50 28.19
CA ASP A 113 -21.56 3.44 29.18
C ASP A 113 -20.62 2.24 28.99
N GLU A 114 -20.04 2.08 27.80
CA GLU A 114 -19.01 1.10 27.50
C GLU A 114 -17.60 1.54 27.93
N LEU A 115 -17.35 2.86 28.05
CA LEU A 115 -16.02 3.44 28.15
C LEU A 115 -15.23 2.91 29.35
N VAL A 116 -15.83 2.96 30.54
CA VAL A 116 -15.14 2.56 31.79
C VAL A 116 -14.69 1.11 31.73
N ARG A 117 -15.58 0.21 31.29
CA ARG A 117 -15.27 -1.22 31.15
C ARG A 117 -14.20 -1.46 30.09
N ALA A 118 -14.24 -0.71 28.99
CA ALA A 118 -13.27 -0.82 27.92
C ALA A 118 -11.87 -0.33 28.38
N LEU A 119 -11.82 0.75 29.15
CA LEU A 119 -10.59 1.33 29.70
C LEU A 119 -9.91 0.34 30.66
N GLU A 120 -10.61 -0.13 31.69
CA GLU A 120 -10.09 -1.07 32.69
C GLU A 120 -9.60 -2.38 32.04
N ALA A 121 -10.37 -2.91 31.07
CA ALA A 121 -10.00 -4.11 30.35
C ALA A 121 -8.72 -3.89 29.50
N THR A 122 -8.60 -2.75 28.83
CA THR A 122 -7.45 -2.44 27.98
C THR A 122 -6.20 -2.20 28.81
N GLN A 123 -6.30 -1.46 29.93
CA GLN A 123 -5.20 -1.27 30.88
C GLN A 123 -4.72 -2.60 31.47
N SER A 124 -5.64 -3.50 31.81
CA SER A 124 -5.31 -4.85 32.32
C SER A 124 -4.57 -5.69 31.28
N VAL A 125 -5.00 -5.64 30.01
CA VAL A 125 -4.32 -6.31 28.90
C VAL A 125 -2.95 -5.69 28.66
N ALA A 126 -2.84 -4.37 28.71
CA ALA A 126 -1.61 -3.63 28.50
C ALA A 126 -0.56 -4.00 29.57
N LEU A 127 -0.95 -3.92 30.85
CA LEU A 127 -0.10 -4.28 31.97
C LEU A 127 0.36 -5.75 31.89
N LYS A 128 -0.54 -6.66 31.55
CA LYS A 128 -0.22 -8.10 31.48
C LYS A 128 0.73 -8.46 30.34
N ASN A 129 0.58 -7.84 29.17
CA ASN A 129 1.37 -8.20 27.99
C ASN A 129 2.63 -7.36 27.83
N PHE A 130 2.62 -6.11 28.30
CA PHE A 130 3.67 -5.13 28.04
C PHE A 130 4.29 -4.53 29.31
N GLY A 131 3.76 -4.84 30.50
CA GLY A 131 4.26 -4.29 31.77
C GLY A 131 3.94 -2.81 31.98
N ASP A 132 3.14 -2.21 31.10
CA ASP A 132 2.74 -0.80 31.12
C ASP A 132 1.22 -0.71 30.97
N ALA A 133 0.55 -0.05 31.93
CA ALA A 133 -0.89 0.14 31.93
C ALA A 133 -1.35 1.41 31.17
N THR A 134 -0.41 2.19 30.65
CA THR A 134 -0.68 3.41 29.88
C THR A 134 -1.56 3.11 28.66
N VAL A 135 -2.68 3.83 28.54
CA VAL A 135 -3.62 3.75 27.42
C VAL A 135 -3.97 5.14 26.89
N PHE A 136 -4.34 5.20 25.61
CA PHE A 136 -4.71 6.42 24.89
C PHE A 136 -6.11 6.26 24.31
N ILE A 137 -6.86 7.37 24.19
CA ILE A 137 -8.10 7.41 23.42
C ILE A 137 -7.80 8.14 22.12
N GLU A 138 -8.26 7.59 21.00
CA GLU A 138 -8.24 8.24 19.68
C GLU A 138 -9.62 8.11 19.02
N LYS A 139 -9.91 8.96 18.02
CA LYS A 139 -11.07 8.75 17.15
C LYS A 139 -11.00 7.37 16.51
N TYR A 140 -12.11 6.63 16.56
CA TYR A 140 -12.23 5.36 15.84
C TYR A 140 -12.90 5.60 14.49
N LEU A 141 -12.29 5.09 13.43
CA LEU A 141 -12.87 5.04 12.10
C LEU A 141 -13.27 3.59 11.85
N GLU A 142 -14.54 3.34 11.53
CA GLU A 142 -15.08 1.99 11.44
C GLU A 142 -14.74 1.28 10.13
N LYS A 143 -14.85 2.01 9.02
CA LYS A 143 -14.59 1.59 7.66
C LYS A 143 -13.77 2.66 6.93
N PRO A 144 -12.58 3.03 7.44
CA PRO A 144 -11.79 4.07 6.81
C PRO A 144 -11.28 3.58 5.46
N ARG A 145 -11.26 4.50 4.50
CA ARG A 145 -10.47 4.40 3.28
C ARG A 145 -9.04 4.83 3.56
N HIS A 146 -8.09 4.17 2.93
CA HIS A 146 -6.71 4.62 2.89
C HIS A 146 -6.49 5.36 1.57
N ILE A 147 -6.43 6.69 1.67
CA ILE A 147 -6.26 7.59 0.55
C ILE A 147 -4.91 8.27 0.69
N GLU A 148 -4.16 8.39 -0.39
CA GLU A 148 -2.86 9.03 -0.34
C GLU A 148 -2.62 9.97 -1.52
N PHE A 149 -1.82 11.00 -1.30
CA PHE A 149 -1.47 11.99 -2.32
C PHE A 149 0.01 11.94 -2.62
N GLN A 150 0.33 11.80 -3.90
CA GLN A 150 1.69 11.98 -4.39
C GLN A 150 2.08 13.45 -4.26
N VAL A 151 3.25 13.74 -3.70
CA VAL A 151 3.84 15.08 -3.73
C VAL A 151 5.20 15.07 -4.43
N LEU A 152 5.52 16.18 -5.08
CA LEU A 152 6.84 16.51 -5.61
C LEU A 152 7.23 17.89 -5.05
N ALA A 153 8.46 18.00 -4.56
CA ALA A 153 9.02 19.27 -4.11
C ALA A 153 10.46 19.42 -4.61
N ASP A 154 10.80 20.58 -5.19
CA ASP A 154 12.18 20.88 -5.57
C ASP A 154 12.98 21.55 -4.44
N GLU A 155 14.26 21.84 -4.70
CA GLU A 155 15.13 22.52 -3.75
C GLU A 155 14.96 24.06 -3.75
N HIS A 156 14.04 24.58 -4.57
CA HIS A 156 13.79 26.01 -4.79
C HIS A 156 12.49 26.48 -4.13
N GLY A 157 11.79 25.58 -3.44
CA GLY A 157 10.59 25.87 -2.66
C GLY A 157 9.29 25.62 -3.42
N ASN A 158 9.33 25.07 -4.63
CA ASN A 158 8.11 24.69 -5.35
C ASN A 158 7.64 23.31 -4.85
N THR A 159 6.38 23.21 -4.44
CA THR A 159 5.74 21.96 -4.04
C THR A 159 4.40 21.80 -4.74
N ILE A 160 4.14 20.61 -5.28
CA ILE A 160 2.86 20.26 -5.92
C ILE A 160 2.40 18.87 -5.49
N HIS A 161 1.09 18.61 -5.56
CA HIS A 161 0.57 17.25 -5.55
C HIS A 161 0.36 16.73 -6.99
N VAL A 162 0.63 15.45 -7.21
CA VAL A 162 0.52 14.76 -8.52
C VAL A 162 -0.68 13.82 -8.54
N GLY A 163 -1.74 14.20 -7.82
CA GLY A 163 -2.98 13.43 -7.71
C GLY A 163 -2.99 12.37 -6.61
N ASP A 164 -4.15 11.72 -6.50
CA ASP A 164 -4.50 10.81 -5.40
C ASP A 164 -4.48 9.32 -5.80
N ARG A 165 -4.33 8.46 -4.80
CA ARG A 165 -4.45 7.00 -4.92
C ARG A 165 -5.34 6.45 -3.82
N GLU A 166 -6.12 5.43 -4.19
CA GLU A 166 -6.93 4.61 -3.30
C GLU A 166 -6.19 3.30 -3.02
N CYS A 167 -5.87 3.09 -1.76
CA CYS A 167 -5.06 1.96 -1.29
C CYS A 167 -5.81 1.12 -0.26
N SER A 168 -7.14 1.21 -0.19
CA SER A 168 -7.96 0.50 0.81
C SER A 168 -7.97 -1.02 0.70
N ILE A 169 -7.63 -1.60 -0.46
CA ILE A 169 -7.56 -3.07 -0.60
C ILE A 169 -6.26 -3.57 0.02
N GLN A 170 -6.35 -3.95 1.30
CA GLN A 170 -5.23 -4.33 2.14
C GLN A 170 -5.48 -5.65 2.85
N ARG A 171 -4.40 -6.30 3.29
CA ARG A 171 -4.43 -7.40 4.25
C ARG A 171 -3.43 -7.12 5.35
N ARG A 172 -3.87 -7.11 6.62
CA ARG A 172 -3.00 -6.82 7.78
C ARG A 172 -2.15 -5.55 7.55
N HIS A 173 -2.79 -4.50 7.02
CA HIS A 173 -2.17 -3.21 6.66
C HIS A 173 -1.17 -3.26 5.49
N GLN A 174 -1.03 -4.39 4.80
CA GLN A 174 -0.24 -4.49 3.57
C GLN A 174 -1.15 -4.26 2.36
N LYS A 175 -0.84 -3.23 1.55
CA LYS A 175 -1.54 -2.91 0.30
C LYS A 175 -1.38 -4.06 -0.71
N LEU A 176 -2.47 -4.44 -1.38
CA LEU A 176 -2.52 -5.54 -2.35
C LEU A 176 -2.92 -5.08 -3.75
N LEU A 177 -3.86 -4.12 -3.81
CA LEU A 177 -4.38 -3.53 -5.03
C LEU A 177 -4.63 -2.04 -4.78
N GLU A 178 -4.13 -1.22 -5.69
CA GLU A 178 -4.20 0.23 -5.63
C GLU A 178 -4.83 0.78 -6.90
N GLU A 179 -5.53 1.91 -6.82
CA GLU A 179 -6.09 2.58 -8.00
C GLU A 179 -5.97 4.10 -7.95
N SER A 180 -5.88 4.73 -9.13
CA SER A 180 -5.78 6.17 -9.28
C SER A 180 -6.66 6.63 -10.46
N PRO A 181 -7.43 7.72 -10.30
CA PRO A 181 -7.74 8.38 -9.03
C PRO A 181 -8.60 7.48 -8.12
N SER A 182 -8.77 7.86 -6.86
CA SER A 182 -9.72 7.21 -5.96
C SER A 182 -11.17 7.40 -6.45
N PRO A 183 -12.01 6.35 -6.42
CA PRO A 183 -13.40 6.45 -6.83
C PRO A 183 -14.27 7.33 -5.92
N ILE A 184 -13.80 7.68 -4.70
CA ILE A 184 -14.54 8.55 -3.77
C ILE A 184 -14.35 10.04 -4.05
N MET A 185 -13.35 10.41 -4.85
CA MET A 185 -12.94 11.81 -5.00
C MET A 185 -13.92 12.62 -5.84
N THR A 186 -14.39 13.72 -5.27
CA THR A 186 -14.91 14.87 -6.00
C THR A 186 -13.78 15.87 -6.27
N GLU A 187 -14.03 16.86 -7.14
CA GLU A 187 -13.04 17.92 -7.38
C GLU A 187 -12.73 18.72 -6.11
N GLU A 188 -13.77 19.10 -5.36
CA GLU A 188 -13.64 19.83 -4.10
C GLU A 188 -12.87 19.01 -3.03
N LEU A 189 -13.17 17.72 -2.91
CA LEU A 189 -12.46 16.87 -1.95
C LEU A 189 -10.99 16.73 -2.34
N ARG A 190 -10.70 16.57 -3.63
CA ARG A 190 -9.34 16.46 -4.14
C ARG A 190 -8.55 17.75 -3.92
N GLU A 191 -9.14 18.90 -4.17
CA GLU A 191 -8.52 20.21 -3.91
C GLU A 191 -8.19 20.35 -2.42
N ARG A 192 -9.17 20.10 -1.54
CA ARG A 192 -8.97 20.17 -0.08
C ARG A 192 -7.90 19.21 0.44
N MET A 193 -7.92 17.94 0.04
CA MET A 193 -6.95 16.95 0.50
C MET A 193 -5.57 17.16 -0.15
N GLY A 194 -5.53 17.57 -1.41
CA GLY A 194 -4.30 17.91 -2.14
C GLY A 194 -3.58 19.10 -1.53
N GLU A 195 -4.31 20.16 -1.17
CA GLU A 195 -3.75 21.29 -0.41
C GLU A 195 -3.17 20.86 0.94
N SER A 196 -3.86 19.97 1.67
CA SER A 196 -3.35 19.42 2.92
C SER A 196 -2.07 18.61 2.70
N ALA A 197 -1.97 17.84 1.62
CA ALA A 197 -0.75 17.11 1.28
C ALA A 197 0.42 18.04 0.92
N VAL A 198 0.16 19.12 0.18
CA VAL A 198 1.17 20.15 -0.14
C VAL A 198 1.65 20.85 1.15
N LYS A 199 0.72 21.30 2.00
CA LYS A 199 1.04 21.93 3.30
C LYS A 199 1.87 21.01 4.19
N ALA A 200 1.52 19.71 4.23
CA ALA A 200 2.29 18.70 4.96
C ALA A 200 3.75 18.67 4.49
N ALA A 201 3.99 18.60 3.19
CA ALA A 201 5.34 18.59 2.62
C ALA A 201 6.10 19.92 2.85
N GLU A 202 5.43 21.06 2.66
CA GLU A 202 6.02 22.39 2.88
C GLU A 202 6.42 22.62 4.35
N SER A 203 5.62 22.12 5.30
CA SER A 203 5.86 22.31 6.75
C SER A 203 7.20 21.77 7.25
N ILE A 204 7.77 20.80 6.52
CA ILE A 204 9.08 20.22 6.84
C ILE A 204 10.18 20.62 5.87
N GLY A 205 9.88 21.50 4.90
CA GLY A 205 10.80 21.88 3.83
C GLY A 205 11.16 20.70 2.91
N TYR A 206 10.20 19.80 2.66
CA TYR A 206 10.42 18.56 1.91
C TYR A 206 11.03 18.79 0.52
N ASN A 207 11.74 17.80 0.01
CA ASN A 207 12.29 17.78 -1.35
C ASN A 207 12.26 16.35 -1.92
N SER A 208 12.27 16.21 -3.25
CA SER A 208 12.05 14.95 -3.98
C SER A 208 10.58 14.51 -4.02
N ALA A 209 10.33 13.24 -4.39
CA ALA A 209 9.02 12.62 -4.35
C ALA A 209 8.73 12.06 -2.95
N GLY A 210 7.49 12.21 -2.51
CA GLY A 210 6.98 11.61 -1.27
C GLY A 210 5.49 11.38 -1.37
N THR A 211 4.92 10.72 -0.37
CA THR A 211 3.48 10.50 -0.32
C THR A 211 2.94 10.86 1.04
N VAL A 212 1.86 11.63 1.07
CA VAL A 212 1.10 11.93 2.28
C VAL A 212 -0.11 11.01 2.34
N GLU A 213 -0.18 10.16 3.35
CA GLU A 213 -1.25 9.18 3.54
C GLU A 213 -2.31 9.71 4.51
N PHE A 214 -3.57 9.43 4.21
CA PHE A 214 -4.74 9.83 4.99
C PHE A 214 -5.67 8.63 5.20
N LEU A 215 -6.33 8.62 6.36
CA LEU A 215 -7.55 7.84 6.56
C LEU A 215 -8.75 8.73 6.29
N TYR A 216 -9.68 8.28 5.44
CA TYR A 216 -10.90 8.99 5.07
C TYR A 216 -12.15 8.22 5.48
N GLU A 217 -13.13 8.89 6.08
CA GLU A 217 -14.44 8.33 6.38
C GLU A 217 -15.51 9.43 6.39
N ASN A 218 -16.65 9.21 5.73
CA ASN A 218 -17.83 10.08 5.77
C ASN A 218 -17.59 11.58 5.47
N GLY A 219 -16.65 11.89 4.58
CA GLY A 219 -16.33 13.28 4.20
C GLY A 219 -15.20 13.93 4.99
N GLU A 220 -14.78 13.29 6.08
CA GLU A 220 -13.64 13.70 6.90
C GLU A 220 -12.40 12.89 6.53
N TYR A 221 -11.23 13.49 6.71
CA TYR A 221 -9.95 12.85 6.49
C TYR A 221 -8.94 13.25 7.54
N TYR A 222 -7.98 12.37 7.80
CA TYR A 222 -6.99 12.55 8.86
C TYR A 222 -5.65 12.02 8.39
N PHE A 223 -4.60 12.81 8.56
CA PHE A 223 -3.22 12.42 8.28
C PHE A 223 -2.87 11.15 9.06
N LEU A 224 -2.30 10.19 8.34
CA LEU A 224 -1.84 8.92 8.86
C LEU A 224 -0.32 8.94 9.02
N GLU A 225 0.39 9.15 7.91
CA GLU A 225 1.84 9.23 7.85
C GLU A 225 2.30 9.90 6.55
N MET A 226 3.60 10.23 6.47
CA MET A 226 4.23 10.64 5.23
C MET A 226 5.36 9.66 4.89
N ASN A 227 5.25 9.02 3.73
CA ASN A 227 6.29 8.15 3.20
C ASN A 227 7.33 9.03 2.48
N THR A 228 8.55 9.10 3.00
CA THR A 228 9.59 10.04 2.56
C THR A 228 10.44 9.46 1.41
N ARG A 229 9.75 8.84 0.45
CA ARG A 229 10.33 8.10 -0.68
C ARG A 229 9.28 7.84 -1.76
N ILE A 230 9.73 7.30 -2.89
CA ILE A 230 8.81 6.70 -3.85
C ILE A 230 8.09 5.49 -3.24
N GLN A 231 6.86 5.22 -3.69
CA GLN A 231 6.07 4.05 -3.30
C GLN A 231 5.99 3.02 -4.42
N VAL A 232 5.54 1.81 -4.09
CA VAL A 232 5.43 0.69 -5.06
C VAL A 232 4.42 1.05 -6.15
N GLU A 233 3.31 1.64 -5.73
CA GLU A 233 2.12 2.07 -6.45
C GLU A 233 2.26 3.40 -7.19
N HIS A 234 3.46 3.99 -7.29
CA HIS A 234 3.67 5.20 -8.10
C HIS A 234 3.25 5.08 -9.59
N PRO A 235 3.33 3.91 -10.28
CA PRO A 235 3.01 3.82 -11.71
C PRO A 235 1.57 4.21 -12.07
N ILE A 236 0.60 3.96 -11.18
CA ILE A 236 -0.80 4.34 -11.46
C ILE A 236 -0.95 5.86 -11.51
N THR A 237 -0.23 6.60 -10.66
CA THR A 237 -0.14 8.06 -10.73
C THR A 237 0.54 8.51 -12.02
N GLU A 238 1.68 7.93 -12.38
CA GLU A 238 2.41 8.28 -13.60
C GLU A 238 1.52 8.15 -14.85
N ILE A 239 0.72 7.09 -14.91
CA ILE A 239 -0.15 6.83 -16.06
C ILE A 239 -1.29 7.84 -16.17
N VAL A 240 -1.95 8.19 -15.06
CA VAL A 240 -3.11 9.10 -15.12
C VAL A 240 -2.72 10.57 -15.21
N THR A 241 -1.51 10.93 -14.79
CA THR A 241 -1.01 12.33 -14.84
C THR A 241 -0.02 12.59 -15.96
N ASN A 242 0.53 11.53 -16.58
CA ASN A 242 1.62 11.61 -17.54
C ASN A 242 2.89 12.28 -16.96
N THR A 243 3.12 12.11 -15.66
CA THR A 243 4.30 12.59 -14.94
C THR A 243 5.20 11.41 -14.59
N ASP A 244 6.44 11.37 -15.09
CA ASP A 244 7.43 10.33 -14.78
C ASP A 244 8.11 10.65 -13.44
N LEU A 245 7.63 10.03 -12.36
CA LEU A 245 8.01 10.40 -10.99
C LEU A 245 9.47 10.06 -10.71
N ILE A 246 9.99 8.95 -11.25
CA ILE A 246 11.39 8.58 -11.08
C ILE A 246 12.30 9.59 -11.78
N LYS A 247 11.94 10.01 -13.00
CA LYS A 247 12.68 11.06 -13.71
C LYS A 247 12.66 12.38 -12.96
N GLU A 248 11.51 12.80 -12.43
CA GLU A 248 11.40 14.02 -11.64
C GLU A 248 12.26 13.95 -10.36
N GLN A 249 12.30 12.81 -9.66
CA GLN A 249 13.21 12.64 -8.52
C GLN A 249 14.68 12.89 -8.90
N ILE A 250 15.12 12.37 -10.05
CA ILE A 250 16.49 12.54 -10.53
C ILE A 250 16.76 13.99 -10.91
N LYS A 251 15.84 14.65 -11.62
CA LYS A 251 15.95 16.08 -11.99
C LYS A 251 16.04 16.98 -10.77
N ILE A 252 15.16 16.78 -9.80
CA ILE A 252 15.17 17.51 -8.52
C ILE A 252 16.50 17.30 -7.80
N ALA A 253 16.99 16.06 -7.73
CA ALA A 253 18.27 15.78 -7.09
C ALA A 253 19.45 16.43 -7.83
N TYR A 254 19.35 16.60 -9.15
CA TYR A 254 20.30 17.34 -9.97
C TYR A 254 20.23 18.87 -9.76
N GLY A 255 19.18 19.37 -9.09
CA GLY A 255 18.97 20.78 -8.77
C GLY A 255 18.09 21.53 -9.77
N GLU A 256 17.37 20.83 -10.66
CA GLU A 256 16.38 21.46 -11.53
C GLU A 256 15.15 21.92 -10.73
N GLU A 257 14.55 23.04 -11.16
CA GLU A 257 13.24 23.48 -10.71
C GLU A 257 12.14 22.60 -11.33
N LEU A 258 11.00 22.47 -10.63
CA LEU A 258 9.82 21.83 -11.20
C LEU A 258 9.34 22.59 -12.44
N GLU A 259 9.22 21.89 -13.56
CA GLU A 259 8.73 22.47 -14.84
C GLU A 259 7.22 22.75 -14.84
N TYR A 260 6.50 22.31 -13.80
CA TYR A 260 5.04 22.35 -13.73
C TYR A 260 4.57 23.02 -12.44
N SER A 261 3.47 23.76 -12.53
CA SER A 261 2.70 24.24 -11.39
C SER A 261 1.47 23.35 -11.14
N GLN A 262 0.78 23.54 -10.01
CA GLN A 262 -0.36 22.68 -9.64
C GLN A 262 -1.45 22.60 -10.72
N LYS A 263 -1.71 23.70 -11.43
CA LYS A 263 -2.71 23.78 -12.51
C LYS A 263 -2.35 22.97 -13.76
N ASP A 264 -1.07 22.66 -13.95
CA ASP A 264 -0.56 21.93 -15.11
C ASP A 264 -0.71 20.40 -14.92
N ILE A 265 -0.92 19.95 -13.68
CA ILE A 265 -1.20 18.54 -13.36
C ILE A 265 -2.65 18.23 -13.72
N GLN A 266 -2.82 17.41 -14.76
CA GLN A 266 -4.13 16.99 -15.26
C GLN A 266 -4.30 15.48 -15.05
N ILE A 267 -5.37 15.08 -14.38
CA ILE A 267 -5.70 13.65 -14.18
C ILE A 267 -6.62 13.20 -15.30
N SER A 268 -6.22 12.17 -16.05
CA SER A 268 -7.00 11.61 -17.15
C SER A 268 -7.11 10.10 -17.09
N GLY A 269 -8.34 9.60 -17.22
CA GLY A 269 -8.63 8.18 -17.20
C GLY A 269 -8.56 7.58 -15.80
N HIS A 270 -8.22 6.30 -15.75
CA HIS A 270 -8.11 5.53 -14.50
C HIS A 270 -7.04 4.45 -14.66
N ALA A 271 -6.29 4.16 -13.61
CA ALA A 271 -5.31 3.10 -13.57
C ALA A 271 -5.43 2.26 -12.29
N ILE A 272 -5.14 0.96 -12.40
CA ILE A 272 -5.21 -0.01 -11.31
C ILE A 272 -3.91 -0.82 -11.32
N GLU A 273 -3.29 -0.99 -10.16
CA GLU A 273 -2.13 -1.85 -9.93
C GLU A 273 -2.54 -3.08 -9.10
N CYS A 274 -2.03 -4.24 -9.49
CA CYS A 274 -2.11 -5.47 -8.72
C CYS A 274 -0.69 -5.97 -8.41
N ARG A 275 -0.39 -6.17 -7.12
CA ARG A 275 0.88 -6.77 -6.68
C ARG A 275 0.85 -8.28 -6.90
N ILE A 276 1.63 -8.77 -7.86
CA ILE A 276 1.76 -10.20 -8.14
C ILE A 276 2.88 -10.75 -7.28
N ASN A 277 2.53 -11.49 -6.24
CA ASN A 277 3.46 -12.03 -5.24
C ASN A 277 3.51 -13.55 -5.30
N ALA A 278 4.65 -14.13 -4.97
CA ALA A 278 4.86 -15.56 -4.80
C ALA A 278 4.29 -16.02 -3.45
N GLU A 279 2.97 -16.00 -3.34
CA GLU A 279 2.22 -16.36 -2.13
C GLU A 279 1.05 -17.27 -2.48
N ASN A 280 0.53 -17.99 -1.49
CA ASN A 280 -0.66 -18.82 -1.65
C ASN A 280 -1.87 -18.21 -0.91
N PRO A 281 -2.74 -17.44 -1.59
CA PRO A 281 -3.89 -16.81 -0.96
C PRO A 281 -4.83 -17.77 -0.21
N LEU A 282 -5.04 -18.99 -0.72
CA LEU A 282 -5.87 -20.01 -0.08
C LEU A 282 -5.27 -20.58 1.21
N ALA A 283 -3.96 -20.42 1.41
CA ALA A 283 -3.27 -20.77 2.65
C ALA A 283 -2.86 -19.52 3.42
N ASP A 284 -3.79 -18.56 3.56
CA ASP A 284 -3.57 -17.30 4.27
C ASP A 284 -2.31 -16.56 3.77
N PHE A 285 -2.17 -16.50 2.44
CA PHE A 285 -1.05 -15.83 1.74
C PHE A 285 0.33 -16.30 2.23
N ALA A 286 0.46 -17.56 2.61
CA ALA A 286 1.76 -18.12 2.98
C ALA A 286 2.77 -17.91 1.84
N PRO A 287 3.98 -17.38 2.12
CA PRO A 287 5.02 -17.24 1.10
C PRO A 287 5.31 -18.57 0.39
N ASN A 288 5.45 -18.51 -0.92
CA ASN A 288 5.73 -19.65 -1.78
C ASN A 288 6.89 -19.36 -2.77
N PRO A 289 8.08 -18.99 -2.26
CA PRO A 289 9.26 -18.82 -3.10
C PRO A 289 9.66 -20.15 -3.75
N GLY A 290 10.25 -20.08 -4.94
CA GLY A 290 10.63 -21.25 -5.70
C GLY A 290 11.10 -20.91 -7.11
N LYS A 291 11.37 -21.94 -7.90
CA LYS A 291 11.83 -21.77 -9.28
C LYS A 291 10.66 -21.57 -10.23
N ILE A 292 10.69 -20.49 -11.00
CA ILE A 292 9.75 -20.25 -12.09
C ILE A 292 10.07 -21.21 -13.23
N THR A 293 9.15 -22.13 -13.54
CA THR A 293 9.30 -23.17 -14.58
C THR A 293 8.57 -22.84 -15.87
N GLY A 294 7.79 -21.76 -15.87
CA GLY A 294 7.08 -21.21 -17.02
C GLY A 294 6.72 -19.76 -16.74
N TYR A 295 6.95 -18.88 -17.72
CA TYR A 295 6.69 -17.45 -17.60
C TYR A 295 6.20 -16.89 -18.93
N ARG A 296 5.04 -16.26 -18.92
CA ARG A 296 4.51 -15.44 -20.02
C ARG A 296 3.79 -14.25 -19.43
N SER A 297 4.37 -13.07 -19.61
CA SER A 297 3.76 -11.81 -19.21
C SER A 297 2.58 -11.43 -20.12
N PRO A 298 1.57 -10.72 -19.57
CA PRO A 298 0.54 -10.09 -20.37
C PRO A 298 1.08 -8.83 -21.06
N GLY A 299 0.33 -8.33 -22.03
CA GLY A 299 0.67 -7.08 -22.71
C GLY A 299 -0.52 -6.48 -23.47
N GLY A 300 -0.23 -5.63 -24.45
CA GLY A 300 -1.23 -4.94 -25.26
C GLY A 300 -1.60 -3.55 -24.74
N PRO A 301 -2.51 -2.83 -25.43
CA PRO A 301 -2.84 -1.45 -25.10
C PRO A 301 -3.36 -1.27 -23.66
N GLY A 302 -2.80 -0.29 -22.95
CA GLY A 302 -3.19 0.02 -21.58
C GLY A 302 -2.74 -1.02 -20.54
N VAL A 303 -1.71 -1.82 -20.83
CA VAL A 303 -1.08 -2.73 -19.86
C VAL A 303 0.40 -2.36 -19.72
N ARG A 304 0.82 -2.12 -18.47
CA ARG A 304 2.21 -1.94 -18.05
C ARG A 304 2.56 -3.06 -17.07
N LEU A 305 3.79 -3.55 -17.16
CA LEU A 305 4.31 -4.58 -16.26
C LEU A 305 5.70 -4.18 -15.81
N ASP A 306 5.84 -3.95 -14.51
CA ASP A 306 7.13 -3.71 -13.88
C ASP A 306 7.54 -5.02 -13.18
N SER A 307 8.57 -5.71 -13.67
CA SER A 307 8.96 -7.03 -13.14
C SER A 307 10.48 -7.16 -12.99
N GLY A 308 10.90 -7.87 -11.94
CA GLY A 308 12.31 -8.24 -11.69
C GLY A 308 12.62 -9.71 -11.95
N VAL A 309 11.65 -10.51 -12.44
CA VAL A 309 11.82 -11.95 -12.66
C VAL A 309 11.86 -12.30 -14.15
N TYR A 310 12.32 -13.51 -14.46
CA TYR A 310 12.36 -14.06 -15.81
C TYR A 310 12.19 -15.58 -15.78
N MET A 311 12.03 -16.20 -16.95
CA MET A 311 11.94 -17.66 -17.07
C MET A 311 13.16 -18.33 -16.42
N ASN A 312 12.93 -19.36 -15.59
CA ASN A 312 13.95 -20.05 -14.78
C ASN A 312 14.54 -19.25 -13.59
N TYR A 313 14.05 -18.06 -13.30
CA TYR A 313 14.42 -17.34 -12.07
C TYR A 313 14.00 -18.13 -10.83
N THR A 314 14.86 -18.14 -9.81
CA THR A 314 14.54 -18.72 -8.49
C THR A 314 14.24 -17.60 -7.53
N ILE A 315 12.99 -17.51 -7.09
CA ILE A 315 12.56 -16.54 -6.09
C ILE A 315 13.21 -16.92 -4.75
N PRO A 316 14.04 -16.04 -4.17
CA PRO A 316 14.71 -16.31 -2.90
C PRO A 316 13.74 -16.24 -1.71
N THR A 317 14.11 -16.86 -0.60
CA THR A 317 13.32 -16.85 0.64
C THR A 317 13.59 -15.64 1.55
N PHE A 318 14.60 -14.84 1.23
CA PHE A 318 15.13 -13.78 2.10
C PHE A 318 14.64 -12.37 1.75
N TYR A 319 13.88 -12.21 0.67
CA TYR A 319 13.31 -10.92 0.25
C TYR A 319 11.78 -11.00 0.18
N ASP A 320 11.16 -9.86 -0.12
CA ASP A 320 9.74 -9.77 -0.44
C ASP A 320 9.36 -10.77 -1.56
N SER A 321 8.13 -11.29 -1.48
CA SER A 321 7.59 -12.29 -2.39
C SER A 321 7.21 -11.71 -3.77
N MET A 322 7.26 -10.40 -3.95
CA MET A 322 6.83 -9.70 -5.17
C MET A 322 7.58 -10.16 -6.42
N ILE A 323 6.80 -10.58 -7.41
CA ILE A 323 7.23 -11.05 -8.73
C ILE A 323 7.18 -9.88 -9.72
N SER A 324 6.07 -9.14 -9.70
CA SER A 324 5.82 -8.02 -10.58
C SER A 324 4.67 -7.16 -10.09
N LYS A 325 4.64 -5.91 -10.53
CA LYS A 325 3.49 -5.03 -10.47
C LYS A 325 2.79 -5.09 -11.82
N LEU A 326 1.54 -5.55 -11.85
CA LEU A 326 0.73 -5.53 -13.08
C LEU A 326 -0.17 -4.30 -13.02
N ILE A 327 -0.01 -3.40 -13.99
CA ILE A 327 -0.76 -2.15 -14.04
C ILE A 327 -1.59 -2.12 -15.31
N THR A 328 -2.85 -1.71 -15.18
CA THR A 328 -3.71 -1.46 -16.34
C THR A 328 -4.39 -0.12 -16.23
N SER A 329 -4.56 0.55 -17.35
CA SER A 329 -5.26 1.83 -17.42
C SER A 329 -6.37 1.83 -18.46
N GLY A 330 -7.31 2.77 -18.34
CA GLY A 330 -8.47 2.91 -19.20
C GLY A 330 -9.00 4.35 -19.21
N ARG A 331 -9.96 4.64 -20.11
CA ARG A 331 -10.64 5.95 -20.11
C ARG A 331 -11.59 6.08 -18.91
N THR A 332 -12.08 4.95 -18.42
CA THR A 332 -12.93 4.84 -17.25
C THR A 332 -12.35 3.78 -16.30
N ARG A 333 -12.75 3.82 -15.03
CA ARG A 333 -12.45 2.75 -14.06
C ARG A 333 -12.85 1.38 -14.58
N ASN A 334 -14.02 1.25 -15.19
CA ASN A 334 -14.50 -0.01 -15.76
C ASN A 334 -13.59 -0.51 -16.91
N ASP A 335 -13.08 0.37 -17.76
CA ASP A 335 -12.11 -0.02 -18.80
C ASP A 335 -10.81 -0.56 -18.19
N ALA A 336 -10.29 0.09 -17.15
CA ALA A 336 -9.10 -0.37 -16.42
C ALA A 336 -9.36 -1.74 -15.77
N VAL A 337 -10.49 -1.91 -15.07
CA VAL A 337 -10.90 -3.20 -14.47
C VAL A 337 -11.00 -4.31 -15.53
N ASN A 338 -11.65 -4.06 -16.66
CA ASN A 338 -11.81 -5.08 -17.70
C ASN A 338 -10.48 -5.43 -18.37
N ARG A 339 -9.57 -4.46 -18.52
CA ARG A 339 -8.20 -4.72 -18.99
C ARG A 339 -7.41 -5.53 -17.97
N MET A 340 -7.54 -5.25 -16.67
CA MET A 340 -6.92 -6.03 -15.60
C MET A 340 -7.40 -7.48 -15.61
N LYS A 341 -8.72 -7.70 -15.70
CA LYS A 341 -9.32 -9.04 -15.82
C LYS A 341 -8.72 -9.85 -16.97
N ARG A 342 -8.58 -9.22 -18.15
CA ARG A 342 -7.93 -9.83 -19.31
C ARG A 342 -6.44 -10.10 -19.04
N ALA A 343 -5.69 -9.10 -18.56
CA ALA A 343 -4.26 -9.20 -18.34
C ALA A 343 -3.92 -10.31 -17.32
N LEU A 344 -4.66 -10.41 -16.22
CA LEU A 344 -4.52 -11.51 -15.24
C LEU A 344 -4.86 -12.88 -15.83
N SER A 345 -5.77 -12.95 -16.81
CA SER A 345 -6.12 -14.20 -17.50
C SER A 345 -5.05 -14.64 -18.50
N GLU A 346 -4.28 -13.69 -19.04
CA GLU A 346 -3.15 -13.95 -19.94
C GLU A 346 -1.82 -14.22 -19.19
N TYR A 347 -1.73 -13.86 -17.91
CA TYR A 347 -0.49 -13.94 -17.14
C TYR A 347 -0.21 -15.37 -16.66
N ILE A 348 0.80 -16.01 -17.25
CA ILE A 348 1.20 -17.38 -16.91
C ILE A 348 2.48 -17.35 -16.09
N ILE A 349 2.41 -17.84 -14.84
CA ILE A 349 3.56 -18.08 -13.96
C ILE A 349 3.42 -19.51 -13.41
N LEU A 350 4.43 -20.36 -13.64
CA LEU A 350 4.44 -21.75 -13.22
C LEU A 350 5.59 -22.06 -12.28
N GLY A 351 5.44 -23.09 -11.46
CA GLY A 351 6.45 -23.56 -10.50
C GLY A 351 6.34 -22.94 -9.11
N VAL A 352 5.57 -21.84 -8.99
CA VAL A 352 5.22 -21.19 -7.72
C VAL A 352 3.74 -20.85 -7.71
N LYS A 353 3.16 -20.70 -6.53
CA LYS A 353 1.86 -20.10 -6.31
C LYS A 353 1.99 -18.58 -6.30
N THR A 354 0.97 -17.90 -6.81
CA THR A 354 0.84 -16.46 -6.89
C THR A 354 -0.48 -15.91 -6.32
N THR A 355 -0.52 -14.59 -6.15
CA THR A 355 -1.72 -13.81 -5.79
C THR A 355 -2.70 -13.57 -6.96
N ILE A 356 -2.43 -14.08 -8.16
CA ILE A 356 -3.31 -13.88 -9.34
C ILE A 356 -4.78 -14.30 -9.08
N PRO A 357 -5.07 -15.49 -8.48
CA PRO A 357 -6.45 -15.89 -8.22
C PRO A 357 -7.19 -14.93 -7.29
N PHE A 358 -6.49 -14.37 -6.30
CA PHE A 358 -7.05 -13.37 -5.39
C PHE A 358 -7.47 -12.10 -6.12
N HIS A 359 -6.59 -11.56 -6.99
CA HIS A 359 -6.91 -10.38 -7.78
C HIS A 359 -8.08 -10.64 -8.75
N LYS A 360 -8.12 -11.82 -9.39
CA LYS A 360 -9.27 -12.21 -10.23
C LYS A 360 -10.58 -12.24 -9.45
N ALA A 361 -10.56 -12.75 -8.21
CA ALA A 361 -11.73 -12.79 -7.33
C ALA A 361 -12.19 -11.38 -6.93
N ILE A 362 -11.28 -10.51 -6.48
CA ILE A 362 -11.63 -9.13 -6.09
C ILE A 362 -12.27 -8.35 -7.26
N LEU A 363 -11.74 -8.48 -8.46
CA LEU A 363 -12.27 -7.77 -9.63
C LEU A 363 -13.68 -8.25 -10.05
N ARG A 364 -14.20 -9.33 -9.46
CA ARG A 364 -15.58 -9.81 -9.65
C ARG A 364 -16.53 -9.35 -8.53
N ASN A 365 -16.01 -8.79 -7.44
CA ASN A 365 -16.82 -8.39 -6.30
C ASN A 365 -17.64 -7.13 -6.62
N GLU A 366 -18.93 -7.14 -6.29
CA GLU A 366 -19.84 -6.03 -6.58
C GLU A 366 -19.48 -4.75 -5.82
N SER A 367 -19.11 -4.84 -4.54
CA SER A 367 -18.66 -3.69 -3.73
C SER A 367 -17.38 -3.09 -4.30
N PHE A 368 -16.41 -3.93 -4.72
CA PHE A 368 -15.22 -3.45 -5.41
C PHE A 368 -15.58 -2.71 -6.71
N LEU A 369 -16.45 -3.28 -7.54
CA LEU A 369 -16.88 -2.68 -8.81
C LEU A 369 -17.66 -1.37 -8.61
N ALA A 370 -18.41 -1.25 -7.52
CA ALA A 370 -19.10 -0.03 -7.12
C ALA A 370 -18.16 1.04 -6.54
N GLY A 371 -16.93 0.67 -6.19
CA GLY A 371 -15.99 1.57 -5.51
C GLY A 371 -16.31 1.74 -4.02
N ASP A 372 -17.11 0.85 -3.44
CA ASP A 372 -17.39 0.75 -2.00
C ASP A 372 -16.23 0.00 -1.32
N LEU A 373 -15.21 0.76 -0.91
CA LEU A 373 -13.94 0.26 -0.44
C LEU A 373 -13.66 0.81 0.96
N HIS A 374 -12.96 0.01 1.77
CA HIS A 374 -12.40 0.39 3.06
C HIS A 374 -11.30 -0.60 3.44
N THR A 375 -10.46 -0.26 4.42
CA THR A 375 -9.29 -1.05 4.84
C THR A 375 -9.65 -2.46 5.36
N HIS A 376 -10.88 -2.66 5.82
CA HIS A 376 -11.40 -3.98 6.26
C HIS A 376 -12.02 -4.83 5.14
N PHE A 377 -12.02 -4.36 3.88
CA PHE A 377 -12.71 -5.01 2.76
C PHE A 377 -12.35 -6.49 2.61
N VAL A 378 -11.05 -6.82 2.64
CA VAL A 378 -10.58 -8.21 2.44
C VAL A 378 -11.03 -9.12 3.58
N ASP A 379 -11.02 -8.61 4.82
CA ASP A 379 -11.44 -9.36 5.99
C ASP A 379 -12.97 -9.54 6.02
N GLU A 380 -13.73 -8.49 5.72
CA GLU A 380 -15.19 -8.50 5.63
C GLU A 380 -15.70 -9.48 4.55
N HIS A 381 -15.08 -9.45 3.37
CA HIS A 381 -15.46 -10.32 2.25
C HIS A 381 -14.71 -11.65 2.23
N LYS A 382 -13.92 -11.99 3.25
CA LYS A 382 -13.00 -13.14 3.22
C LYS A 382 -13.65 -14.45 2.76
N LYS A 383 -14.81 -14.80 3.33
CA LYS A 383 -15.51 -16.05 2.98
C LYS A 383 -15.92 -16.09 1.50
N TRP A 384 -16.38 -14.95 0.98
CA TRP A 384 -16.76 -14.82 -0.42
C TRP A 384 -15.53 -14.85 -1.33
N ILE A 385 -14.46 -14.14 -0.97
CA ILE A 385 -13.20 -14.12 -1.72
C ILE A 385 -12.61 -15.53 -1.78
N ASP A 386 -12.57 -16.28 -0.68
CA ASP A 386 -12.07 -17.65 -0.64
C ASP A 386 -12.86 -18.56 -1.61
N ALA A 387 -14.19 -18.48 -1.61
CA ALA A 387 -15.04 -19.25 -2.52
C ALA A 387 -14.89 -18.83 -3.99
N GLU A 388 -14.75 -17.54 -4.26
CA GLU A 388 -14.56 -17.04 -5.63
C GLU A 388 -13.16 -17.38 -6.16
N MET A 389 -12.13 -17.37 -5.31
CA MET A 389 -10.79 -17.84 -5.66
C MET A 389 -10.77 -19.31 -6.09
N GLU A 390 -11.57 -20.17 -5.45
CA GLU A 390 -11.73 -21.58 -5.88
C GLU A 390 -12.31 -21.64 -7.30
N LYS A 391 -13.40 -20.90 -7.56
CA LYS A 391 -14.04 -20.87 -8.90
C LYS A 391 -13.12 -20.36 -10.00
N VAL A 392 -12.43 -19.22 -9.79
CA VAL A 392 -11.52 -18.68 -10.82
C VAL A 392 -10.35 -19.63 -11.09
N THR A 393 -9.90 -20.37 -10.07
CA THR A 393 -8.85 -21.38 -10.23
C THR A 393 -9.34 -22.57 -11.06
N GLU A 394 -10.59 -23.01 -10.85
CA GLU A 394 -11.23 -24.05 -11.67
C GLU A 394 -11.42 -23.60 -13.12
N GLU A 395 -11.88 -22.36 -13.36
CA GLU A 395 -12.03 -21.80 -14.70
C GLU A 395 -10.68 -21.71 -15.44
N ASP A 396 -9.62 -21.30 -14.73
CA ASP A 396 -8.26 -21.26 -15.28
C ASP A 396 -7.77 -22.66 -15.67
N LEU A 397 -8.06 -23.69 -14.86
CA LEU A 397 -7.77 -25.09 -15.20
C LEU A 397 -8.47 -25.53 -16.48
N GLU A 398 -9.77 -25.24 -16.60
CA GLU A 398 -10.56 -25.59 -17.77
C GLU A 398 -10.07 -24.87 -19.03
N MET A 399 -9.76 -23.57 -18.92
CA MET A 399 -9.16 -22.80 -20.01
C MET A 399 -7.83 -23.43 -20.44
N LEU A 400 -6.96 -23.74 -19.49
CA LEU A 400 -5.69 -24.41 -19.78
C LEU A 400 -5.92 -25.76 -20.46
N ASN A 401 -6.84 -26.58 -19.96
CA ASN A 401 -7.17 -27.88 -20.56
C ASN A 401 -7.72 -27.77 -21.98
N ARG A 402 -8.56 -26.76 -22.28
CA ARG A 402 -9.04 -26.48 -23.64
C ARG A 402 -7.94 -25.99 -24.57
N MET A 403 -7.01 -25.17 -24.07
CA MET A 403 -5.85 -24.75 -24.85
C MET A 403 -4.94 -25.93 -25.20
N LYS A 404 -4.81 -26.91 -24.30
CA LYS A 404 -4.05 -28.15 -24.55
C LYS A 404 -4.60 -28.97 -25.71
N SER A 405 -5.92 -29.14 -25.76
CA SER A 405 -6.58 -29.96 -26.79
C SER A 405 -6.57 -29.31 -28.17
N THR A 406 -6.47 -27.98 -28.23
CA THR A 406 -6.70 -27.20 -29.45
C THR A 406 -5.42 -26.76 -30.16
N PHE A 407 -4.30 -26.50 -29.44
CA PHE A 407 -3.18 -25.76 -30.05
C PHE A 407 -1.76 -26.34 -29.92
N MET A 408 -1.41 -27.39 -29.14
CA MET A 408 0.00 -27.83 -29.05
C MET A 408 0.28 -29.30 -28.63
N PRO A 409 1.45 -29.89 -28.99
CA PRO A 409 1.84 -31.26 -28.62
C PRO A 409 2.34 -31.40 -27.16
N GLY A 410 1.67 -32.24 -26.37
CA GLY A 410 2.18 -33.09 -25.26
C GLY A 410 2.93 -32.45 -24.08
N LYS A 411 4.20 -32.05 -24.27
CA LYS A 411 5.18 -32.00 -23.15
C LYS A 411 5.24 -30.70 -22.34
N LYS A 412 5.03 -29.51 -22.95
CA LYS A 412 5.04 -28.22 -22.21
C LYS A 412 3.78 -27.98 -21.36
N ILE A 413 2.77 -28.79 -21.64
CA ILE A 413 1.41 -28.69 -21.18
C ILE A 413 1.21 -29.41 -19.82
N ALA A 414 1.97 -30.48 -19.56
CA ALA A 414 1.96 -31.20 -18.29
C ALA A 414 2.45 -30.32 -17.12
N ALA A 415 3.45 -29.46 -17.35
CA ALA A 415 3.99 -28.54 -16.35
C ALA A 415 2.97 -27.47 -15.90
N ILE A 416 2.17 -26.95 -16.85
CA ILE A 416 1.13 -25.95 -16.55
C ILE A 416 -0.03 -26.55 -15.74
N SER A 417 -0.49 -27.76 -16.05
CA SER A 417 -1.52 -28.40 -15.20
C SER A 417 -0.99 -28.90 -13.87
N ALA A 418 0.29 -29.22 -13.75
CA ALA A 418 0.87 -29.60 -12.47
C ALA A 418 0.85 -28.43 -11.49
N SER A 419 1.18 -27.20 -11.94
CA SER A 419 1.16 -26.02 -11.06
C SER A 419 -0.26 -25.67 -10.61
N VAL A 420 -1.25 -25.72 -11.49
CA VAL A 420 -2.63 -25.44 -11.08
C VAL A 420 -3.23 -26.60 -10.27
N GLY A 421 -2.82 -27.85 -10.53
CA GLY A 421 -3.12 -29.00 -9.67
C GLY A 421 -2.57 -28.86 -8.24
N THR A 422 -1.47 -28.12 -8.02
CA THR A 422 -0.97 -27.84 -6.65
C THR A 422 -1.86 -26.87 -5.86
N TYR A 423 -2.65 -26.04 -6.53
CA TYR A 423 -3.71 -25.26 -5.87
C TYR A 423 -4.86 -26.16 -5.45
N PHE A 424 -5.26 -27.09 -6.32
CA PHE A 424 -6.36 -28.02 -6.09
C PHE A 424 -6.12 -28.95 -4.89
N ASN A 425 -4.92 -29.52 -4.76
CA ASN A 425 -4.58 -30.37 -3.60
C ASN A 425 -4.65 -29.60 -2.27
N ALA A 426 -4.40 -28.29 -2.28
CA ALA A 426 -4.52 -27.45 -1.09
C ALA A 426 -5.99 -27.13 -0.78
N ALA A 427 -6.81 -26.80 -1.79
CA ALA A 427 -8.24 -26.53 -1.64
C ALA A 427 -9.02 -27.77 -1.14
N GLN A 428 -8.79 -28.94 -1.75
CA GLN A 428 -9.39 -30.20 -1.29
C GLN A 428 -8.96 -30.59 0.13
N ALA A 429 -7.69 -30.39 0.48
CA ALA A 429 -7.20 -30.68 1.83
C ALA A 429 -7.83 -29.77 2.90
N GLN A 430 -8.21 -28.55 2.54
CA GLN A 430 -8.91 -27.60 3.41
C GLN A 430 -10.40 -27.94 3.54
N GLN A 431 -11.04 -28.40 2.46
CA GLN A 431 -12.41 -28.91 2.46
C GLN A 431 -12.56 -30.16 3.35
N LEU A 432 -11.62 -31.11 3.24
CA LEU A 432 -11.56 -32.33 4.08
C LEU A 432 -11.29 -32.04 5.57
N LYS A 433 -10.63 -30.92 5.89
CA LYS A 433 -10.44 -30.44 7.28
C LYS A 433 -11.65 -29.71 7.86
N LYS A 434 -12.54 -29.17 7.03
CA LYS A 434 -13.81 -28.55 7.47
C LYS A 434 -14.95 -29.56 7.64
N GLN A 435 -14.81 -30.77 7.09
CA GLN A 435 -15.78 -31.86 7.19
C GLN A 435 -15.47 -32.87 8.32
N LYS A 436 -14.36 -32.67 9.05
CA LYS A 436 -14.02 -33.35 10.30
C LYS A 436 -14.08 -32.34 11.42
#